data_AF-A0A2J6J7B3-F1
#
_entry.id   AF-A0A2J6J7B3-F1
#
_cell.length_a   1.000
_cell.length_b   1.000
_cell.length_c   1.000
_cell.angle_alpha   90.00
_cell.angle_beta   90.00
_cell.angle_gamma   90.00
#
_symmetry.space_group_name_H-M   'P 1'
#
loop_
_entity.id
_entity.type
_entity.pdbx_description
1 polymer ?
#
loop_
_entity_poly.entity_id
_entity_poly.type
_entity_poly.pdbx_seq_one_letter_code
_entity_poly.pdbx_strand_id
1 'polypeptide(L)'
;MIDILIVLNNFIHDLSAAAWFCGTLTMLFIAAEAKRSGSSGMRDFVQRLFARIKLLTHSSLAIVLLGGIVRAFAYQQYEWMPALGRGQVTLLIIKHVLLTVIVIAGIYLQIRLSRKVRQLP
;
A
#
# COMPACT_ATOMS: atom_id res chain seq x y z
N MET A 1 27.91 -5.38 5.11
CA MET A 1 26.72 -6.28 5.18
C MET A 1 25.45 -5.50 5.51
N ILE A 2 25.49 -4.57 6.46
CA ILE A 2 24.36 -3.66 6.77
C ILE A 2 23.89 -2.89 5.53
N ASP A 3 24.82 -2.50 4.65
CA ASP A 3 24.52 -1.80 3.39
C ASP A 3 23.56 -2.60 2.49
N ILE A 4 23.80 -3.91 2.36
CA ILE A 4 22.96 -4.82 1.58
C ILE A 4 21.56 -4.90 2.19
N LEU A 5 21.46 -4.90 3.53
CA LEU A 5 20.18 -4.92 4.22
C LEU A 5 19.38 -3.62 4.02
N ILE A 6 20.07 -2.47 3.96
CA ILE A 6 19.42 -1.17 3.69
C ILE A 6 18.92 -1.11 2.26
N VAL A 7 19.73 -1.53 1.28
CA VAL A 7 19.31 -1.59 -0.12
C VAL A 7 18.15 -2.57 -0.29
N LEU A 8 18.22 -3.74 0.35
CA LEU A 8 17.12 -4.71 0.35
C LEU A 8 15.85 -4.12 0.99
N ASN A 9 15.98 -3.39 2.11
CA ASN A 9 14.85 -2.68 2.73
C ASN A 9 14.20 -1.69 1.76
N ASN A 10 14.99 -0.96 0.97
CA ASN A 10 14.46 -0.02 -0.01
C ASN A 10 13.62 -0.73 -1.07
N PHE A 11 14.12 -1.86 -1.60
CA PHE A 11 13.35 -2.70 -2.53
C PHE A 11 12.07 -3.27 -1.89
N ILE A 12 12.16 -3.78 -0.66
CA ILE A 12 11.02 -4.34 0.06
C ILE A 12 9.96 -3.25 0.34
N HIS A 13 10.38 -2.05 0.73
CA HIS A 13 9.50 -0.92 0.96
C HIS A 13 8.74 -0.53 -0.32
N ASP A 14 9.46 -0.39 -1.45
CA ASP A 14 8.84 -0.01 -2.73
C ASP A 14 7.90 -1.12 -3.26
N LEU A 15 8.31 -2.40 -3.13
CA LEU A 15 7.47 -3.54 -3.46
C LEU A 15 6.21 -3.61 -2.60
N SER A 16 6.34 -3.35 -1.29
CA SER A 16 5.22 -3.38 -0.35
C SER A 16 4.23 -2.24 -0.62
N ALA A 17 4.71 -1.08 -1.06
CA ALA A 17 3.85 0.04 -1.47
C ALA A 17 3.02 -0.33 -2.70
N ALA A 18 3.65 -0.95 -3.71
CA ALA A 18 2.94 -1.46 -4.89
C ALA A 18 1.94 -2.57 -4.52
N ALA A 19 2.34 -3.52 -3.68
CA ALA A 19 1.46 -4.61 -3.21
C ALA A 19 0.24 -4.07 -2.45
N TRP A 20 0.43 -3.07 -1.59
CA TRP A 20 -0.66 -2.40 -0.89
C TRP A 20 -1.64 -1.72 -1.85
N PHE A 21 -1.12 -0.99 -2.83
CA PHE A 21 -1.94 -0.29 -3.82
C PHE A 21 -2.74 -1.27 -4.68
N CYS A 22 -2.08 -2.30 -5.23
CA CYS A 22 -2.74 -3.35 -6.00
C CYS A 22 -3.78 -4.11 -5.16
N GLY A 23 -3.46 -4.45 -3.91
CA GLY A 23 -4.42 -5.09 -2.99
C GLY A 23 -5.67 -4.22 -2.76
N THR A 24 -5.49 -2.90 -2.65
CA THR A 24 -6.58 -1.93 -2.54
C THR A 24 -7.48 -1.92 -3.78
N LEU A 25 -6.89 -1.88 -4.97
CA LEU A 25 -7.62 -1.95 -6.24
C LEU A 25 -8.35 -3.27 -6.41
N THR A 26 -7.72 -4.39 -6.07
CA THR A 26 -8.35 -5.71 -6.12
C THR A 26 -9.56 -5.79 -5.19
N MET A 27 -9.48 -5.24 -3.97
CA MET A 27 -10.63 -5.14 -3.08
C MET A 27 -11.77 -4.31 -3.68
N LEU A 28 -11.45 -3.22 -4.39
CA LEU A 28 -12.43 -2.40 -5.10
C LEU A 28 -13.13 -3.19 -6.22
N PHE A 29 -12.37 -3.89 -7.05
CA PHE A 29 -12.94 -4.68 -8.15
C PHE A 29 -13.79 -5.84 -7.64
N ILE A 30 -13.34 -6.57 -6.61
CA ILE A 30 -14.13 -7.64 -5.99
C ILE A 30 -15.45 -7.09 -5.43
N ALA A 31 -15.42 -5.97 -4.72
CA ALA A 31 -16.62 -5.38 -4.15
C ALA A 31 -17.59 -4.84 -5.21
N ALA A 32 -17.05 -4.30 -6.32
CA ALA A 32 -17.85 -3.85 -7.45
C ALA A 32 -18.54 -5.03 -8.15
N GLU A 33 -17.81 -6.14 -8.36
CA GLU A 33 -18.33 -7.33 -9.03
C GLU A 33 -19.35 -8.06 -8.15
N ALA A 34 -19.07 -8.21 -6.85
CA ALA A 34 -20.01 -8.79 -5.89
C ALA A 34 -21.35 -8.05 -5.85
N LYS A 35 -21.34 -6.72 -6.02
CA LYS A 35 -22.56 -5.91 -6.12
C LYS A 35 -23.33 -6.18 -7.42
N ARG A 36 -22.63 -6.44 -8.53
CA ARG A 36 -23.24 -6.70 -9.84
C ARG A 36 -23.86 -8.08 -9.94
N SER A 37 -23.17 -9.11 -9.43
CA SER A 37 -23.61 -10.49 -9.62
C SER A 37 -24.87 -10.84 -8.81
N GLY A 38 -25.10 -10.19 -7.65
CA GLY A 38 -26.30 -10.42 -6.82
C GLY A 38 -26.51 -11.85 -6.30
N SER A 39 -25.54 -12.75 -6.55
CA SER A 39 -25.64 -14.17 -6.24
C SER A 39 -25.33 -14.42 -4.77
N SER A 40 -26.36 -14.79 -4.01
CA SER A 40 -26.26 -15.18 -2.60
C SER A 40 -25.28 -16.34 -2.37
N GLY A 41 -25.11 -17.24 -3.34
CA GLY A 41 -24.20 -18.38 -3.26
C GLY A 41 -22.71 -18.02 -3.27
N MET A 42 -22.33 -16.83 -3.75
CA MET A 42 -20.92 -16.39 -3.81
C MET A 42 -20.49 -15.53 -2.62
N ARG A 43 -21.40 -15.21 -1.70
CA ARG A 43 -21.15 -14.30 -0.58
C ARG A 43 -20.01 -14.78 0.31
N ASP A 44 -20.05 -16.04 0.75
CA ASP A 44 -19.06 -16.60 1.67
C ASP A 44 -17.67 -16.68 1.04
N PHE A 45 -17.62 -16.90 -0.27
CA PHE A 45 -16.36 -16.89 -1.02
C PHE A 45 -15.79 -15.48 -1.09
N VAL A 46 -16.61 -14.49 -1.46
CA VAL A 46 -16.20 -13.07 -1.55
C VAL A 46 -15.73 -12.57 -0.18
N GLN A 47 -16.46 -12.87 0.90
CA GLN A 47 -16.07 -12.43 2.25
C GLN A 47 -14.73 -13.05 2.69
N ARG A 48 -14.52 -14.35 2.45
CA ARG A 48 -13.25 -15.03 2.77
C ARG A 48 -12.09 -14.48 1.94
N LEU A 49 -12.30 -14.25 0.65
CA LEU A 49 -11.30 -13.66 -0.23
C LEU A 49 -10.95 -12.22 0.19
N PHE A 50 -11.97 -11.40 0.49
CA PHE A 50 -11.79 -10.03 0.93
C PHE A 50 -11.01 -9.96 2.25
N ALA A 51 -11.31 -10.85 3.22
CA ALA A 51 -10.57 -10.92 4.48
C ALA A 51 -9.09 -11.25 4.28
N ARG A 52 -8.78 -12.21 3.39
CA ARG A 52 -7.38 -12.59 3.07
C ARG A 52 -6.62 -11.46 2.39
N ILE A 53 -7.23 -10.81 1.39
CA ILE A 53 -6.60 -9.67 0.69
C ILE A 53 -6.42 -8.50 1.65
N LYS A 54 -7.40 -8.24 2.53
CA LYS A 54 -7.31 -7.19 3.53
C LYS A 54 -6.14 -7.43 4.49
N LEU A 55 -5.96 -8.66 4.97
CA LEU A 55 -4.82 -9.04 5.81
C LEU A 55 -3.50 -8.79 5.07
N LEU A 56 -3.36 -9.29 3.84
CA LEU A 56 -2.17 -9.06 3.02
C LEU A 56 -1.88 -7.57 2.85
N THR A 57 -2.91 -6.79 2.53
CA THR A 57 -2.80 -5.35 2.32
C THR A 57 -2.40 -4.62 3.60
N HIS A 58 -2.97 -4.97 4.76
CA HIS A 58 -2.57 -4.36 6.04
C HIS A 58 -1.14 -4.71 6.42
N SER A 59 -0.71 -5.96 6.19
CA SER A 59 0.68 -6.37 6.39
C SER A 59 1.63 -5.61 5.48
N SER A 60 1.29 -5.44 4.19
CA SER A 60 2.07 -4.62 3.26
C SER A 60 2.18 -3.17 3.74
N LEU A 61 1.09 -2.58 4.23
CA LEU A 61 1.12 -1.21 4.77
C LEU A 61 2.06 -1.10 5.98
N ALA A 62 2.02 -2.08 6.89
CA ALA A 62 2.91 -2.11 8.05
C ALA A 62 4.39 -2.18 7.62
N ILE A 63 4.71 -3.01 6.62
CA ILE A 63 6.07 -3.11 6.07
C ILE A 63 6.51 -1.80 5.40
N VAL A 64 5.61 -1.12 4.66
CA VAL A 64 5.90 0.20 4.09
C VAL A 64 6.26 1.20 5.18
N LEU A 65 5.49 1.28 6.26
CA LEU A 65 5.75 2.21 7.35
C LEU A 65 7.07 1.90 8.06
N LEU A 66 7.32 0.64 8.42
CA LEU A 66 8.54 0.22 9.09
C LEU A 66 9.78 0.42 8.20
N GLY A 67 9.70 -0.02 6.94
CA GLY A 67 10.79 0.14 5.98
C GLY A 67 11.05 1.60 5.61
N GLY A 68 10.00 2.43 5.65
CA GLY A 68 10.11 3.88 5.45
C GLY A 68 10.89 4.57 6.56
N ILE A 69 10.71 4.14 7.81
CA ILE A 69 11.50 4.65 8.96
C ILE A 69 12.98 4.33 8.76
N VAL A 70 13.33 3.07 8.44
CA VAL A 70 14.72 2.66 8.18
C VAL A 70 15.33 3.48 7.04
N ARG A 71 14.57 3.65 5.94
CA ARG A 71 15.01 4.42 4.78
C ARG A 71 15.24 5.90 5.10
N ALA A 72 14.40 6.50 5.94
CA ALA A 72 14.56 7.89 6.36
C ALA A 72 15.87 8.12 7.14
N PHE A 73 16.24 7.19 8.04
CA PHE A 73 17.51 7.26 8.75
C PHE A 73 18.72 7.03 7.85
N ALA A 74 18.59 6.14 6.86
CA ALA A 74 19.67 5.82 5.92
C ALA A 74 19.78 6.79 4.73
N TYR A 75 18.86 7.75 4.59
CA TYR A 75 18.70 8.56 3.39
C TYR A 75 19.95 9.33 2.98
N GLN A 76 20.59 10.01 3.93
CA GLN A 76 21.79 10.83 3.67
C GLN A 76 23.00 10.02 3.19
N GLN A 77 23.04 8.72 3.52
CA GLN A 77 24.20 7.86 3.25
C GLN A 77 24.06 7.07 1.94
N TYR A 78 22.84 6.66 1.57
CA TYR A 78 22.64 5.74 0.44
C TYR A 78 21.80 6.30 -0.71
N GLU A 79 20.95 7.31 -0.46
CA GLU A 79 20.08 7.88 -1.49
C GLU A 79 20.47 9.30 -1.90
N TRP A 80 21.34 9.98 -1.14
CA TRP A 80 21.80 11.33 -1.48
C TRP A 80 22.66 11.32 -2.75
N MET A 81 22.17 11.94 -3.82
CA MET A 81 22.89 12.11 -5.07
C MET A 81 23.44 13.54 -5.15
N PRO A 82 24.76 13.75 -5.01
CA PRO A 82 25.36 15.09 -5.03
C PRO A 82 25.02 15.90 -6.29
N ALA A 83 24.84 15.21 -7.42
CA ALA A 83 24.49 15.79 -8.71
C ALA A 83 23.14 16.53 -8.73
N LEU A 84 22.20 16.17 -7.84
CA LEU A 84 20.86 16.78 -7.79
C LEU A 84 20.75 17.94 -6.79
N GLY A 85 21.76 18.14 -5.92
CA GLY A 85 21.82 19.25 -4.97
C GLY A 85 20.52 19.45 -4.19
N ARG A 86 20.05 20.70 -4.11
CA ARG A 86 18.77 21.04 -3.43
C ARG A 86 17.52 20.53 -4.18
N GLY A 87 17.63 20.24 -5.48
CA GLY A 87 16.52 19.72 -6.27
C GLY A 87 16.04 18.34 -5.82
N GLN A 88 16.95 17.55 -5.23
CA GLN A 88 16.61 16.24 -4.66
C GLN A 88 15.61 16.34 -3.50
N VAL A 89 15.77 17.33 -2.62
CA VAL A 89 14.86 17.53 -1.49
C VAL A 89 13.46 17.88 -2.00
N THR A 90 13.36 18.78 -2.99
CA THR A 90 12.09 19.15 -3.61
C THR A 90 11.40 17.94 -4.25
N LEU A 91 12.13 17.12 -5.02
CA LEU A 91 11.60 15.88 -5.61
C LEU A 91 11.10 14.91 -4.54
N LEU A 92 11.84 14.77 -3.44
CA LEU A 92 11.48 13.90 -2.33
C LEU A 92 10.18 14.37 -1.65
N ILE A 93 10.01 15.67 -1.47
CA ILE A 93 8.79 16.26 -0.91
C ILE A 93 7.60 15.99 -1.82
N ILE A 94 7.72 16.26 -3.12
CA ILE A 94 6.64 16.02 -4.09
C ILE A 94 6.23 14.54 -4.08
N LYS A 95 7.22 13.62 -4.10
CA LYS A 95 6.98 12.18 -3.99
C LYS A 95 6.18 11.85 -2.74
N HIS A 96 6.58 12.36 -1.57
CA HIS A 96 5.88 12.07 -0.31
C HIS A 96 4.46 12.61 -0.30
N VAL A 97 4.24 13.86 -0.72
CA VAL A 97 2.89 14.44 -0.77
C VAL A 97 1.98 13.59 -1.65
N LEU A 98 2.43 13.24 -2.85
CA LEU A 98 1.65 12.44 -3.80
C LEU A 98 1.34 11.04 -3.23
N LEU A 99 2.35 10.34 -2.71
CA LEU A 99 2.16 9.01 -2.14
C LEU A 99 1.30 9.03 -0.87
N THR A 100 1.44 10.03 -0.02
CA THR A 100 0.60 10.20 1.18
C THR A 100 -0.86 10.41 0.80
N VAL A 101 -1.15 11.22 -0.22
CA VAL A 101 -2.52 11.40 -0.72
C VAL A 101 -3.10 10.07 -1.22
N ILE A 102 -2.33 9.29 -1.99
CA ILE A 102 -2.75 7.97 -2.46
C ILE A 102 -3.01 7.02 -1.28
N VAL A 103 -2.13 7.03 -0.26
CA VAL A 103 -2.28 6.19 0.93
C VAL A 103 -3.55 6.53 1.69
N ILE A 104 -3.79 7.82 1.97
CA ILE A 104 -5.00 8.28 2.67
C ILE A 104 -6.26 7.90 1.89
N ALA A 105 -6.28 8.16 0.58
CA ALA A 105 -7.42 7.82 -0.27
C ALA A 105 -7.69 6.31 -0.30
N GLY A 106 -6.65 5.49 -0.40
CA GLY A 106 -6.79 4.03 -0.39
C GLY A 106 -7.23 3.49 0.97
N ILE A 107 -6.73 4.01 2.09
CA ILE A 107 -7.21 3.64 3.43
C ILE A 107 -8.70 3.98 3.58
N TYR A 108 -9.10 5.19 3.19
CA TYR A 108 -10.50 5.61 3.21
C TYR A 108 -11.37 4.65 2.38
N LEU A 109 -10.89 4.28 1.19
CA LEU A 109 -11.57 3.33 0.33
C LEU A 109 -11.71 1.95 0.98
N GLN A 110 -10.65 1.40 1.57
CA GLN A 110 -10.68 0.11 2.26
C GLN A 110 -11.69 0.08 3.41
N ILE A 111 -11.76 1.16 4.19
CA ILE A 111 -12.74 1.30 5.28
C ILE A 111 -14.16 1.28 4.70
N ARG A 112 -14.41 2.05 3.64
CA ARG A 112 -15.71 2.10 2.97
C ARG A 112 -16.12 0.75 2.37
N LEU A 113 -15.19 0.05 1.72
CA LEU A 113 -15.42 -1.27 1.11
C LEU A 113 -15.68 -2.35 2.16
N SER A 114 -14.93 -2.35 3.26
CA SER A 114 -15.14 -3.29 4.38
C SER A 114 -16.56 -3.20 4.94
N ARG A 115 -17.12 -1.99 5.03
CA ARG A 115 -18.51 -1.77 5.47
C ARG A 115 -19.52 -2.32 4.45
N LYS A 116 -19.30 -2.07 3.16
CA LYS A 116 -20.18 -2.54 2.08
C LYS A 116 -20.23 -4.06 1.97
N VAL A 117 -19.09 -4.74 2.04
CA VAL A 117 -19.02 -6.21 1.93
C VAL A 117 -19.73 -6.90 3.11
N ARG A 118 -19.69 -6.30 4.31
CA ARG A 118 -20.41 -6.79 5.48
C ARG A 118 -21.94 -6.64 5.35
N GLN A 119 -22.40 -5.67 4.56
CA GLN A 119 -23.82 -5.38 4.32
C GLN A 119 -24.39 -6.08 3.07
N LEU A 120 -23.59 -6.89 2.35
CA LEU A 120 -24.13 -7.71 1.27
C LEU A 120 -25.18 -8.67 1.85
N PRO A 121 -26.36 -8.81 1.21
CA PRO A 121 -27.43 -9.72 1.66
C PRO A 121 -26.95 -11.17 1.72
#